data_AF-A0A183DD94-F1
#
_entry.id   AF-A0A183DD94-F1
#
_cell.length_a   1.000
_cell.length_b   1.000
_cell.length_c   1.000
_cell.angle_alpha   90.00
_cell.angle_beta   90.00
_cell.angle_gamma   90.00
#
_symmetry.space_group_name_H-M   'P 1'
#
loop_
_entity.id
_entity.type
_entity.pdbx_description
1 polymer ?
#
loop_
_entity_poly.entity_id
_entity_poly.type
_entity_poly.pdbx_seq_one_letter_code
_entity_poly.pdbx_strand_id
1 'polypeptide(L)'
;MRIVGCVADIVERLPQAAAKVAVPGTTLYIVSRTGEVRCVPNLEEKFSIMLKEAVSRVQNENIRQMVILIASSDSYPMFFYYDMICKEEIRSQRNIDLAHLPKLGLHRIKGNYNIEKLKSSHNFGHLYKAEGKADPTEHRFFYRAVVRVVDSYTAEEVTCSIKNALKRACGEIAVALYRSNTIDRNHILLFIHRAPTSEEILMSSADWTNVICEAYLQCK
;
A
#
# COMPACT_ATOMS: atom_id res chain seq x y z
N MET A 1 4.81 -16.07 13.08
CA MET A 1 3.52 -16.60 13.57
C MET A 1 2.39 -15.89 12.82
N ARG A 2 1.42 -16.63 12.25
CA ARG A 2 0.25 -16.09 11.54
C ARG A 2 -1.00 -16.49 12.31
N ILE A 3 -1.83 -15.52 12.68
CA ILE A 3 -3.02 -15.74 13.50
C ILE A 3 -4.24 -15.29 12.70
N VAL A 4 -5.27 -16.13 12.63
CA VAL A 4 -6.48 -15.90 11.83
C VAL A 4 -7.69 -15.72 12.75
N GLY A 5 -8.49 -14.68 12.56
CA GLY A 5 -9.68 -14.39 13.38
C GLY A 5 -10.70 -13.47 12.69
N CYS A 6 -11.78 -13.13 13.42
CA CYS A 6 -12.76 -12.11 13.03
C CYS A 6 -12.27 -10.71 13.43
N VAL A 7 -12.68 -9.67 12.69
CA VAL A 7 -12.27 -8.28 12.99
C VAL A 7 -12.89 -7.76 14.27
N ALA A 8 -14.11 -8.18 14.61
CA ALA A 8 -14.78 -7.79 15.83
C ALA A 8 -14.00 -8.20 17.08
N ASP A 9 -13.37 -9.38 17.05
CA ASP A 9 -12.67 -9.95 18.20
C ASP A 9 -11.21 -9.48 18.29
N ILE A 10 -10.73 -8.65 17.36
CA ILE A 10 -9.30 -8.32 17.28
C ILE A 10 -8.82 -7.61 18.56
N VAL A 11 -9.68 -6.79 19.17
CA VAL A 11 -9.37 -6.06 20.41
C VAL A 11 -9.08 -7.01 21.57
N GLU A 12 -9.82 -8.13 21.66
CA GLU A 12 -9.68 -9.10 22.74
C GLU A 12 -8.60 -10.15 22.45
N ARG A 13 -8.53 -10.62 21.21
CA ARG A 13 -7.66 -11.74 20.82
C ARG A 13 -6.22 -11.30 20.55
N LEU A 14 -5.99 -10.05 20.14
CA LEU A 14 -4.67 -9.56 19.80
C LEU A 14 -3.67 -9.63 20.97
N PRO A 15 -3.99 -9.18 22.20
CA PRO A 15 -3.07 -9.32 23.33
C PRO A 15 -2.72 -10.78 23.64
N GLN A 16 -3.70 -11.69 23.59
CA GLN A 16 -3.48 -13.13 23.83
C GLN A 16 -2.59 -13.78 22.76
N ALA A 17 -2.79 -13.36 21.51
CA ALA A 17 -1.97 -13.73 20.37
C ALA A 17 -0.53 -13.23 20.54
N ALA A 18 -0.37 -11.96 20.87
CA ALA A 18 0.92 -11.31 21.06
C ALA A 18 1.71 -11.95 22.22
N ALA A 19 1.07 -12.33 23.31
CA ALA A 19 1.72 -12.97 24.47
C ALA A 19 2.47 -14.26 24.13
N LYS A 20 2.12 -14.94 23.02
CA LYS A 20 2.78 -16.18 22.58
C LYS A 20 4.10 -15.95 21.83
N VAL A 21 4.46 -14.70 21.53
CA VAL A 21 5.69 -14.37 20.82
C VAL A 21 6.87 -14.35 21.79
N ALA A 22 7.76 -15.34 21.65
CA ALA A 22 8.95 -15.49 22.50
C ALA A 22 10.26 -15.03 21.85
N VAL A 23 10.30 -14.89 20.51
CA VAL A 23 11.53 -14.54 19.78
C VAL A 23 11.65 -13.01 19.66
N PRO A 24 12.71 -12.38 20.19
CA PRO A 24 12.91 -10.94 20.07
C PRO A 24 13.04 -10.48 18.62
N GLY A 25 12.58 -9.26 18.32
CA GLY A 25 12.66 -8.68 16.99
C GLY A 25 11.63 -9.23 15.98
N THR A 26 10.62 -9.98 16.44
CA THR A 26 9.64 -10.64 15.57
C THR A 26 8.69 -9.64 14.91
N THR A 27 8.37 -9.89 13.63
CA THR A 27 7.19 -9.31 12.97
C THR A 27 5.97 -10.21 13.14
N LEU A 28 4.93 -9.71 13.80
CA LEU A 28 3.68 -10.46 14.03
C LEU A 28 2.67 -10.19 12.90
N TYR A 29 2.19 -11.25 12.26
CA TYR A 29 1.16 -11.17 11.21
C TYR A 29 -0.19 -11.63 11.74
N ILE A 30 -1.18 -10.76 11.58
CA ILE A 30 -2.55 -11.01 11.99
C ILE A 30 -3.44 -10.89 10.77
N VAL A 31 -4.23 -11.92 10.53
CA VAL A 31 -5.23 -11.96 9.49
C VAL A 31 -6.59 -11.92 10.14
N SER A 32 -7.34 -10.92 9.77
CA SER A 32 -8.69 -10.72 10.19
C SER A 32 -9.62 -10.77 8.99
N ARG A 33 -10.82 -11.32 9.19
CA ARG A 33 -11.88 -11.32 8.17
C ARG A 33 -13.00 -10.40 8.64
N THR A 34 -13.56 -9.66 7.69
CA THR A 34 -14.81 -8.94 7.85
C THR A 34 -15.82 -9.49 6.84
N GLY A 35 -17.13 -9.41 7.16
CA GLY A 35 -18.20 -9.76 6.22
C GLY A 35 -18.25 -8.82 5.01
N GLU A 36 -19.31 -8.86 4.20
CA GLU A 36 -19.47 -7.94 3.07
C GLU A 36 -19.49 -6.47 3.56
N VAL A 37 -18.35 -5.78 3.49
CA VAL A 37 -18.26 -4.35 3.79
C VAL A 37 -18.29 -3.59 2.48
N ARG A 38 -19.44 -3.58 1.82
CA ARG A 38 -19.67 -2.62 0.73
C ARG A 38 -19.99 -1.26 1.34
N CYS A 39 -19.34 -0.22 0.80
CA CYS A 39 -19.77 1.17 0.90
C CYS A 39 -19.89 1.79 2.31
N VAL A 40 -19.04 1.44 3.27
CA VAL A 40 -18.92 2.25 4.51
C VAL A 40 -17.89 3.36 4.29
N PRO A 41 -18.28 4.65 4.25
CA PRO A 41 -17.33 5.74 4.18
C PRO A 41 -16.38 5.69 5.38
N ASN A 42 -15.10 5.97 5.14
CA ASN A 42 -14.06 6.04 6.19
C ASN A 42 -13.82 4.73 6.94
N LEU A 43 -14.08 3.58 6.31
CA LEU A 43 -13.83 2.27 6.91
C LEU A 43 -12.38 2.10 7.39
N GLU A 44 -11.40 2.57 6.62
CA GLU A 44 -9.99 2.55 7.03
C GLU A 44 -9.73 3.31 8.32
N GLU A 45 -10.38 4.45 8.52
CA GLU A 45 -10.18 5.26 9.73
C GLU A 45 -10.87 4.61 10.92
N LYS A 46 -12.06 4.03 10.72
CA LYS A 46 -12.74 3.23 11.74
C LYS A 46 -11.87 2.07 12.21
N PHE A 47 -11.28 1.33 11.27
CA PHE A 47 -10.33 0.27 11.62
C PHE A 47 -9.06 0.82 12.25
N SER A 48 -8.49 1.92 11.76
CA SER A 48 -7.29 2.54 12.36
C SER A 48 -7.50 2.88 13.84
N ILE A 49 -8.67 3.44 14.20
CA ILE A 49 -9.04 3.74 15.59
C ILE A 49 -9.16 2.46 16.43
N MET A 50 -9.96 1.49 15.97
CA MET A 50 -10.16 0.20 16.65
C MET A 50 -8.85 -0.56 16.85
N LEU A 51 -8.01 -0.62 15.82
CA LEU A 51 -6.74 -1.30 15.86
C LEU A 51 -5.73 -0.56 16.74
N LYS A 52 -5.74 0.78 16.77
CA LYS A 52 -4.89 1.55 17.68
C LYS A 52 -5.22 1.22 19.15
N GLU A 53 -6.49 1.08 19.49
CA GLU A 53 -6.92 0.63 20.81
C GLU A 53 -6.46 -0.81 21.11
N ALA A 54 -6.62 -1.73 20.15
CA ALA A 54 -6.17 -3.12 20.32
C ALA A 54 -4.65 -3.22 20.52
N VAL A 55 -3.88 -2.48 19.71
CA VAL A 55 -2.41 -2.46 19.73
C VAL A 55 -1.86 -1.83 21.01
N SER A 56 -2.51 -0.78 21.56
CA SER A 56 -2.05 -0.15 22.81
C SER A 56 -2.06 -1.11 24.00
N ARG A 57 -3.01 -2.06 24.01
CA ARG A 57 -3.16 -3.12 25.04
C ARG A 57 -2.14 -4.25 24.92
N VAL A 58 -1.41 -4.35 23.81
CA VAL A 58 -0.37 -5.38 23.63
C VAL A 58 0.83 -5.06 24.52
N GLN A 59 1.19 -5.98 25.41
CA GLN A 59 2.37 -5.89 26.27
C GLN A 59 3.34 -7.03 25.92
N ASN A 60 4.12 -6.85 24.85
CA ASN A 60 5.17 -7.78 24.46
C ASN A 60 6.30 -7.06 23.70
N GLU A 61 7.46 -6.93 24.34
CA GLU A 61 8.66 -6.25 23.80
C GLU A 61 9.39 -7.07 22.72
N ASN A 62 9.10 -8.37 22.61
CA ASN A 62 9.70 -9.22 21.58
C ASN A 62 9.16 -8.90 20.18
N ILE A 63 8.03 -8.22 20.08
CA ILE A 63 7.42 -7.84 18.81
C ILE A 63 7.98 -6.48 18.41
N ARG A 64 8.72 -6.44 17.29
CA ARG A 64 9.23 -5.19 16.73
C ARG A 64 8.22 -4.50 15.82
N GLN A 65 7.51 -5.30 15.02
CA GLN A 65 6.55 -4.80 14.05
C GLN A 65 5.30 -5.67 14.07
N MET A 66 4.15 -5.05 13.84
CA MET A 66 2.90 -5.77 13.66
C MET A 66 2.28 -5.41 12.30
N VAL A 67 1.80 -6.44 11.60
CA VAL A 67 1.08 -6.29 10.33
C VAL A 67 -0.30 -6.91 10.49
N ILE A 68 -1.33 -6.08 10.39
CA ILE A 68 -2.72 -6.50 10.49
C ILE A 68 -3.36 -6.39 9.11
N LEU A 69 -3.76 -7.54 8.58
CA LEU A 69 -4.51 -7.66 7.35
C LEU A 69 -6.00 -7.80 7.68
N ILE A 70 -6.84 -7.00 7.04
CA ILE A 70 -8.30 -7.14 7.09
C ILE A 70 -8.78 -7.53 5.69
N ALA A 71 -9.14 -8.80 5.54
CA ALA A 71 -9.69 -9.36 4.31
C ALA A 71 -11.20 -9.10 4.23
N SER A 72 -11.64 -8.65 3.06
CA SER A 72 -13.04 -8.59 2.63
C SER A 72 -13.25 -9.62 1.53
N SER A 73 -14.46 -10.14 1.35
CA SER A 73 -14.78 -11.09 0.28
C SER A 73 -14.66 -10.46 -1.12
N ASP A 74 -14.95 -9.16 -1.22
CA ASP A 74 -15.20 -8.50 -2.50
C ASP A 74 -14.14 -7.44 -2.87
N SER A 75 -13.09 -7.29 -2.06
CA SER A 75 -12.10 -6.22 -2.28
C SER A 75 -10.68 -6.59 -1.86
N TYR A 76 -9.72 -5.83 -2.40
CA TYR A 76 -8.32 -5.96 -2.01
C TYR A 76 -8.17 -5.75 -0.49
N PRO A 77 -7.46 -6.65 0.23
CA PRO A 77 -7.33 -6.55 1.68
C PRO A 77 -6.74 -5.21 2.13
N MET A 78 -7.20 -4.70 3.25
CA MET A 78 -6.58 -3.55 3.91
C MET A 78 -5.41 -4.02 4.76
N PHE A 79 -4.33 -3.25 4.76
CA PHE A 79 -3.11 -3.56 5.50
C PHE A 79 -2.75 -2.41 6.42
N PHE A 80 -2.55 -2.72 7.70
CA PHE A 80 -2.13 -1.78 8.74
C PHE A 80 -0.80 -2.25 9.32
N TYR A 81 0.13 -1.31 9.44
CA TYR A 81 1.48 -1.56 9.94
C TYR A 81 1.67 -0.77 11.22
N TYR A 82 2.17 -1.40 12.26
CA TYR A 82 2.49 -0.75 13.52
C TYR A 82 3.96 -0.95 13.87
N ASP A 83 4.61 0.13 14.26
CA ASP A 83 5.86 0.08 14.99
C ASP A 83 5.52 -0.21 16.45
N MET A 84 5.94 -1.35 16.96
CA MET A 84 5.58 -1.79 18.30
C MET A 84 6.45 -1.18 19.40
N ILE A 85 7.55 -0.51 19.04
CA ILE A 85 8.37 0.27 19.99
C ILE A 85 7.55 1.48 20.44
N CYS A 86 6.97 2.22 19.50
CA CYS A 86 6.16 3.41 19.78
C CYS A 86 4.65 3.10 19.88
N LYS A 87 4.23 1.90 19.50
CA LYS A 87 2.82 1.48 19.33
C LYS A 87 2.02 2.40 18.40
N GLU A 88 2.70 2.96 17.40
CA GLU A 88 2.10 3.88 16.44
C GLU A 88 2.01 3.27 15.04
N GLU A 89 0.98 3.68 14.30
CA GLU A 89 0.75 3.19 12.95
C GLU A 89 1.73 3.83 11.97
N ILE A 90 2.39 3.00 11.17
CA ILE A 90 3.23 3.43 10.05
C ILE A 90 2.33 3.69 8.82
N ARG A 91 1.55 4.78 8.86
CA ARG A 91 0.58 5.14 7.82
C ARG A 91 1.17 5.19 6.40
N SER A 92 2.46 5.49 6.27
CA SER A 92 3.17 5.47 4.98
C SER A 92 3.18 4.11 4.27
N GLN A 93 2.95 3.01 5.01
CA GLN A 93 2.94 1.63 4.53
C GLN A 93 1.52 1.05 4.42
N ARG A 94 0.46 1.83 4.68
CA ARG A 94 -0.92 1.33 4.67
C ARG A 94 -1.33 0.76 3.30
N ASN A 95 -2.18 -0.26 3.29
CA ASN A 95 -2.83 -0.88 2.11
C ASN A 95 -1.89 -1.48 1.07
N ILE A 96 -0.73 -1.99 1.50
CA ILE A 96 0.12 -2.82 0.65
C ILE A 96 0.57 -4.06 1.40
N ASP A 97 0.70 -5.16 0.67
CA ASP A 97 1.26 -6.39 1.20
C ASP A 97 2.76 -6.22 1.51
N LEU A 98 3.26 -6.90 2.54
CA LEU A 98 4.66 -6.77 2.96
C LEU A 98 5.63 -7.15 1.83
N ALA A 99 5.32 -8.21 1.06
CA ALA A 99 6.16 -8.63 -0.06
C ALA A 99 6.20 -7.58 -1.19
N HIS A 100 5.22 -6.68 -1.20
CA HIS A 100 5.10 -5.59 -2.17
C HIS A 100 5.60 -4.25 -1.65
N LEU A 101 5.79 -4.09 -0.34
CA LEU A 101 6.25 -2.85 0.25
C LEU A 101 7.61 -2.36 -0.31
N PRO A 102 8.65 -3.21 -0.50
CA PRO A 102 9.89 -2.77 -1.13
C PRO A 102 9.71 -2.27 -2.57
N LYS A 103 8.71 -2.81 -3.29
CA LYS A 103 8.42 -2.47 -4.70
C LYS A 103 7.92 -1.03 -4.87
N LEU A 104 7.41 -0.38 -3.81
CA LEU A 104 7.09 1.05 -3.83
C LEU A 104 8.32 1.96 -3.90
N GLY A 105 9.52 1.42 -3.61
CA GLY A 105 10.77 2.18 -3.74
C GLY A 105 10.87 3.36 -2.76
N LEU A 106 10.18 3.33 -1.63
CA LEU A 106 10.16 4.45 -0.66
C LEU A 106 11.54 4.79 -0.12
N HIS A 107 12.46 3.81 -0.05
CA HIS A 107 13.85 4.03 0.35
C HIS A 107 14.57 5.05 -0.55
N ARG A 108 14.20 5.14 -1.83
CA ARG A 108 14.77 6.10 -2.80
C ARG A 108 14.35 7.55 -2.55
N ILE A 109 13.31 7.75 -1.73
CA ILE A 109 12.72 9.07 -1.46
C ILE A 109 13.04 9.51 -0.03
N LYS A 110 12.90 8.59 0.93
CA LYS A 110 13.08 8.87 2.37
C LYS A 110 14.47 9.40 2.74
N GLY A 111 15.48 9.16 1.90
CA GLY A 111 16.82 9.74 2.08
C GLY A 111 16.79 11.27 2.04
N ASN A 112 16.09 11.85 1.06
CA ASN A 112 16.15 13.28 0.75
C ASN A 112 14.88 14.06 1.12
N TYR A 113 13.78 13.34 1.39
CA TYR A 113 12.49 13.97 1.65
C TYR A 113 11.85 13.45 2.94
N ASN A 114 11.14 14.32 3.64
CA ASN A 114 10.13 13.96 4.62
C ASN A 114 8.85 13.62 3.85
N ILE A 115 8.31 12.40 4.02
CA ILE A 115 7.15 11.94 3.25
C ILE A 115 5.93 11.70 4.13
N GLU A 116 4.78 12.17 3.65
CA GLU A 116 3.47 11.93 4.23
C GLU A 116 2.60 11.22 3.19
N LYS A 117 2.01 10.08 3.55
CA LYS A 117 1.06 9.40 2.65
C LYS A 117 -0.27 10.12 2.71
N LEU A 118 -0.75 10.57 1.55
CA LEU A 118 -2.07 11.16 1.41
C LEU A 118 -3.13 10.07 1.30
N LYS A 119 -4.34 10.38 1.79
CA LYS A 119 -5.50 9.51 1.63
C LYS A 119 -5.85 9.41 0.14
N SER A 120 -5.85 8.19 -0.38
CA SER A 120 -6.35 7.91 -1.72
C SER A 120 -7.80 7.42 -1.65
N SER A 121 -8.54 7.62 -2.73
CA SER A 121 -9.88 7.05 -2.91
C SER A 121 -9.85 5.55 -3.20
N HIS A 122 -8.68 4.98 -3.51
CA HIS A 122 -8.51 3.58 -3.87
C HIS A 122 -7.29 2.95 -3.19
N ASN A 123 -7.32 1.63 -3.00
CA ASN A 123 -6.24 0.88 -2.33
C ASN A 123 -5.11 0.43 -3.28
N PHE A 124 -5.20 0.78 -4.56
CA PHE A 124 -4.26 0.33 -5.58
C PHE A 124 -3.06 1.28 -5.78
N GLY A 125 -3.16 2.49 -5.24
CA GLY A 125 -2.18 3.56 -5.42
C GLY A 125 -1.76 4.18 -4.09
N HIS A 126 -0.53 4.70 -4.07
CA HIS A 126 0.04 5.35 -2.91
C HIS A 126 0.59 6.71 -3.32
N LEU A 127 -0.16 7.75 -3.01
CA LEU A 127 0.26 9.14 -3.19
C LEU A 127 0.98 9.63 -1.92
N TYR A 128 2.16 10.20 -2.10
CA TYR A 128 2.96 10.78 -1.02
C TYR A 128 3.21 12.26 -1.30
N LYS A 129 2.89 13.12 -0.34
CA LYS A 129 3.43 14.48 -0.27
C LYS A 129 4.86 14.38 0.27
N ALA A 130 5.78 15.08 -0.36
CA ALA A 130 7.18 15.09 0.02
C ALA A 130 7.68 16.52 0.16
N GLU A 131 8.40 16.77 1.26
CA GLU A 131 9.08 18.03 1.56
C GLU A 131 10.59 17.77 1.60
N GLY A 132 11.37 18.62 0.91
CA GLY A 132 12.81 18.50 0.85
C GLY A 132 13.46 18.65 2.22
N LYS A 133 14.32 17.71 2.61
CA LYS A 133 15.08 17.82 3.87
C LYS A 133 16.17 18.88 3.80
N ALA A 134 16.75 19.08 2.62
CA ALA A 134 17.77 20.10 2.38
C ALA A 134 17.15 21.48 2.12
N ASP A 135 15.97 21.51 1.49
CA ASP A 135 15.23 22.73 1.17
C ASP A 135 13.73 22.52 1.46
N PRO A 136 13.21 23.08 2.58
CA PRO A 136 11.80 22.96 2.94
C PRO A 136 10.84 23.65 1.96
N THR A 137 11.32 24.51 1.06
CA THR A 137 10.47 25.11 0.02
C THR A 137 10.18 24.13 -1.11
N GLU A 138 11.02 23.10 -1.25
CA GLU A 138 10.88 22.06 -2.26
C GLU A 138 9.76 21.08 -1.88
N HIS A 139 8.64 21.16 -2.60
CA HIS A 139 7.52 20.25 -2.43
C HIS A 139 7.26 19.43 -3.68
N ARG A 140 7.03 18.12 -3.52
CA ARG A 140 6.75 17.19 -4.61
C ARG A 140 5.66 16.20 -4.24
N PHE A 141 4.95 15.70 -5.24
CA PHE A 141 4.13 14.50 -5.12
C PHE A 141 4.81 13.30 -5.76
N PHE A 142 4.87 12.20 -5.00
CA PHE A 142 5.30 10.90 -5.49
C PHE A 142 4.13 9.94 -5.50
N TYR A 143 3.73 9.47 -6.67
CA TYR A 143 2.76 8.38 -6.80
C TYR A 143 3.49 7.05 -6.99
N ARG A 144 3.15 6.05 -6.18
CA ARG A 144 3.74 4.71 -6.23
C ARG A 144 2.62 3.68 -6.30
N ALA A 145 2.72 2.73 -7.22
CA ALA A 145 1.74 1.65 -7.32
C ALA A 145 2.40 0.34 -7.76
N VAL A 146 1.82 -0.78 -7.34
CA VAL A 146 2.16 -2.12 -7.84
C VAL A 146 1.03 -2.56 -8.77
N VAL A 147 1.29 -2.58 -10.07
CA VAL A 147 0.34 -3.04 -11.08
C VAL A 147 0.52 -4.54 -11.23
N ARG A 148 -0.50 -5.31 -10.84
CA ARG A 148 -0.46 -6.77 -10.96
C ARG A 148 -0.96 -7.15 -12.35
N VAL A 149 -0.13 -7.90 -13.06
CA VAL A 149 -0.43 -8.50 -14.37
C VAL A 149 -0.25 -10.00 -14.21
N VAL A 150 -1.16 -10.79 -14.76
CA VAL A 150 -1.03 -12.26 -14.77
C VAL A 150 -0.46 -12.70 -16.11
N ASP A 151 0.20 -13.86 -16.13
CA ASP A 151 0.93 -14.35 -17.31
C ASP A 151 0.02 -14.64 -18.51
N SER A 152 -1.27 -14.86 -18.25
CA SER A 152 -2.30 -15.07 -19.25
C SER A 152 -2.91 -13.79 -19.83
N TYR A 153 -2.47 -12.60 -19.38
CA TYR A 153 -2.91 -11.36 -20.01
C TYR A 153 -2.31 -11.23 -21.42
N THR A 154 -3.17 -10.82 -22.34
CA THR A 154 -2.80 -10.33 -23.67
C THR A 154 -2.11 -8.97 -23.59
N ALA A 155 -1.42 -8.58 -24.68
CA ALA A 155 -0.80 -7.26 -24.78
C ALA A 155 -1.79 -6.11 -24.55
N GLU A 156 -3.02 -6.24 -25.06
CA GLU A 156 -4.07 -5.24 -24.87
C GLU A 156 -4.49 -5.10 -23.40
N GLU A 157 -4.65 -6.21 -22.68
CA GLU A 157 -5.02 -6.21 -21.26
C GLU A 157 -3.93 -5.60 -20.37
N VAL A 158 -2.67 -5.87 -20.69
CA VAL A 158 -1.53 -5.22 -20.04
C VAL A 158 -1.53 -3.71 -20.33
N THR A 159 -1.65 -3.30 -21.60
CA THR A 159 -1.74 -1.89 -21.99
C THR A 159 -2.87 -1.18 -21.24
N CYS A 160 -4.05 -1.79 -21.19
CA CYS A 160 -5.21 -1.26 -20.47
C CYS A 160 -4.93 -1.11 -18.97
N SER A 161 -4.33 -2.12 -18.34
CA SER A 161 -3.96 -2.10 -16.92
C SER A 161 -2.99 -0.95 -16.58
N ILE A 162 -1.98 -0.74 -17.44
CA ILE A 162 -0.99 0.33 -17.27
C ILE A 162 -1.63 1.70 -17.50
N LYS A 163 -2.42 1.88 -18.57
CA LYS A 163 -3.16 3.12 -18.86
C LYS A 163 -4.07 3.50 -17.69
N ASN A 164 -4.79 2.53 -17.14
CA ASN A 164 -5.66 2.77 -15.99
C ASN A 164 -4.86 3.19 -14.75
N ALA A 165 -3.69 2.60 -14.50
CA ALA A 165 -2.82 3.01 -13.41
C ALA A 165 -2.24 4.42 -13.60
N LEU A 166 -1.81 4.77 -14.81
CA LEU A 166 -1.31 6.11 -15.15
C LEU A 166 -2.41 7.16 -15.02
N LYS A 167 -3.60 6.91 -15.58
CA LYS A 167 -4.76 7.83 -15.46
C LYS A 167 -5.13 8.09 -14.00
N ARG A 168 -5.14 7.05 -13.16
CA ARG A 168 -5.36 7.19 -11.71
C ARG A 168 -4.28 8.05 -11.06
N ALA A 169 -3.01 7.77 -11.35
CA ALA A 169 -1.89 8.55 -10.82
C ALA A 169 -1.99 10.03 -11.18
N CYS A 170 -2.24 10.34 -12.45
CA CYS A 170 -2.41 11.71 -12.93
C CYS A 170 -3.62 12.39 -12.27
N GLY A 171 -4.76 11.70 -12.16
CA GLY A 171 -5.96 12.23 -11.51
C GLY A 171 -5.72 12.55 -10.03
N GLU A 172 -5.09 11.64 -9.28
CA GLU A 172 -4.79 11.86 -7.86
C GLU A 172 -3.78 13.01 -7.65
N ILE A 173 -2.74 13.08 -8.49
CA ILE A 173 -1.78 14.20 -8.45
C ILE A 173 -2.48 15.53 -8.78
N ALA A 174 -3.34 15.57 -9.80
CA ALA A 174 -4.05 16.78 -10.18
C ALA A 174 -4.95 17.31 -9.05
N VAL A 175 -5.69 16.42 -8.38
CA VAL A 175 -6.51 16.78 -7.21
C VAL A 175 -5.64 17.29 -6.06
N ALA A 176 -4.47 16.69 -5.84
CA ALA A 176 -3.55 17.13 -4.79
C ALA A 176 -2.89 18.48 -5.10
N LEU A 177 -2.57 18.74 -6.37
CA LEU A 177 -2.03 20.01 -6.85
C LEU A 177 -3.04 21.15 -6.70
N TYR A 178 -4.33 20.91 -6.94
CA TYR A 178 -5.37 21.91 -6.70
C TYR A 178 -5.39 22.44 -5.26
N ARG A 179 -4.82 21.68 -4.31
CA ARG A 179 -4.75 22.02 -2.89
C ARG A 179 -3.39 22.58 -2.46
N SER A 180 -2.45 22.83 -3.38
CA SER A 180 -1.07 23.19 -3.02
C SER A 180 -0.37 24.04 -4.09
N ASN A 181 0.23 25.17 -3.68
CA ASN A 181 0.67 26.23 -4.61
C ASN A 181 2.18 26.23 -4.97
N THR A 182 2.99 25.31 -4.44
CA THR A 182 4.47 25.36 -4.52
C THR A 182 5.11 24.04 -4.96
N ILE A 183 4.52 23.34 -5.93
CA ILE A 183 4.92 21.98 -6.28
C ILE A 183 5.51 21.89 -7.68
N ASP A 184 6.72 21.35 -7.79
CA ASP A 184 7.44 21.11 -9.05
C ASP A 184 7.92 19.64 -9.11
N ARG A 185 8.12 19.09 -10.32
CA ARG A 185 8.73 17.76 -10.59
C ARG A 185 8.08 16.58 -9.87
N ASN A 186 6.75 16.49 -9.94
CA ASN A 186 6.01 15.30 -9.50
C ASN A 186 6.49 14.04 -10.22
N HIS A 187 6.40 12.89 -9.56
CA HIS A 187 6.99 11.66 -10.07
C HIS A 187 6.08 10.45 -9.84
N ILE A 188 5.87 9.67 -10.90
CA ILE A 188 5.08 8.43 -10.88
C ILE A 188 6.04 7.25 -10.99
N LEU A 189 5.89 6.24 -10.13
CA LEU A 189 6.52 4.93 -10.29
C LEU A 189 5.44 3.85 -10.29
N LEU A 190 5.38 3.11 -11.38
CA LEU A 190 4.59 1.90 -11.49
C LEU A 190 5.53 0.70 -11.46
N PHE A 191 5.41 -0.15 -10.45
CA PHE A 191 6.08 -1.45 -10.44
C PHE A 191 5.14 -2.47 -11.07
N ILE A 192 5.54 -3.04 -12.21
CA ILE A 192 4.76 -4.10 -12.85
C ILE A 192 5.12 -5.43 -12.19
N HIS A 193 4.19 -5.96 -11.41
CA HIS A 193 4.35 -7.28 -10.79
C HIS A 193 3.65 -8.32 -11.64
N ARG A 194 4.48 -9.14 -12.29
CA ARG A 194 4.06 -10.34 -12.99
C ARG A 194 3.75 -11.46 -12.00
N ALA A 195 2.49 -11.86 -11.94
CA ALA A 195 2.01 -12.94 -11.11
C ALA A 195 1.96 -14.22 -11.95
N PRO A 196 2.77 -15.24 -11.60
CA PRO A 196 2.82 -16.48 -12.38
C PRO A 196 1.46 -17.18 -12.29
N THR A 197 1.01 -17.71 -13.43
CA THR A 197 -0.14 -18.62 -13.52
C THR A 197 0.37 -19.98 -14.01
N SER A 198 -0.49 -21.01 -13.94
CA SER A 198 -0.21 -22.30 -14.58
C SER A 198 -0.37 -22.26 -16.11
N GLU A 199 -0.69 -21.09 -16.68
CA GLU A 199 -0.94 -20.91 -18.10
C GLU A 199 0.34 -20.45 -18.82
N GLU A 200 0.41 -20.70 -20.13
CA GLU A 200 1.53 -20.26 -20.93
C GLU A 200 1.62 -18.73 -20.99
N ILE A 201 2.85 -18.25 -21.06
CA ILE A 201 3.18 -16.84 -21.13
C ILE A 201 2.76 -16.32 -22.52
N LEU A 202 1.72 -15.48 -22.59
CA LEU A 202 1.19 -15.02 -23.87
C LEU A 202 1.99 -13.86 -24.51
N MET A 203 2.93 -13.26 -23.78
CA MET A 203 3.70 -12.08 -24.24
C MET A 203 5.21 -12.28 -24.18
N SER A 204 5.91 -11.92 -25.26
CA SER A 204 7.37 -11.91 -25.30
C SER A 204 7.94 -10.71 -24.53
N SER A 205 9.22 -10.77 -24.13
CA SER A 205 9.90 -9.65 -23.45
C SER A 205 9.95 -8.36 -24.30
N ALA A 206 9.99 -8.46 -25.64
CA ALA A 206 10.00 -7.30 -26.53
C ALA A 206 8.65 -6.57 -26.57
N ASP A 207 7.55 -7.32 -26.43
CA ASP A 207 6.19 -6.77 -26.43
C ASP A 207 5.96 -5.87 -25.21
N TRP A 208 6.61 -6.17 -24.08
CA TRP A 208 6.47 -5.39 -22.84
C TRP A 208 6.96 -3.94 -22.96
N THR A 209 8.09 -3.70 -23.62
CA THR A 209 8.60 -2.34 -23.81
C THR A 209 7.67 -1.52 -24.70
N ASN A 210 7.16 -2.13 -25.78
CA ASN A 210 6.23 -1.47 -26.69
C ASN A 210 4.91 -1.12 -25.99
N VAL A 211 4.35 -2.04 -25.21
CA VAL A 211 3.13 -1.85 -24.43
C VAL A 211 3.24 -0.71 -23.42
N ILE A 212 4.36 -0.60 -22.71
CA ILE A 212 4.58 0.50 -21.75
C ILE A 212 4.69 1.84 -22.48
N CYS A 213 5.43 1.89 -23.58
CA CYS A 213 5.59 3.10 -24.39
C CYS A 213 4.25 3.56 -24.98
N GLU A 214 3.46 2.64 -25.52
CA GLU A 214 2.13 2.91 -26.07
C GLU A 214 1.18 3.45 -24.99
N ALA A 215 1.14 2.79 -23.83
CA ALA A 215 0.32 3.22 -22.70
C ALA A 215 0.65 4.65 -22.25
N TYR A 216 1.93 5.02 -22.23
CA TYR A 216 2.37 6.38 -21.89
C TYR A 216 1.99 7.40 -22.96
N LEU A 217 2.24 7.11 -24.24
CA LEU A 217 1.94 8.01 -25.35
C LEU A 217 0.44 8.31 -25.46
N GLN A 218 -0.42 7.31 -25.22
CA GLN A 218 -1.87 7.46 -25.24
C GLN A 218 -2.47 8.09 -23.97
N CYS A 219 -1.64 8.40 -22.97
CA CYS A 219 -2.04 9.07 -21.74
C CYS A 219 -1.67 10.56 -21.69
N LYS A 220 -0.94 11.07 -22.70
CA LYS A 220 -0.78 12.52 -22.92
C LYS A 220 -2.06 13.13 -23.48
#